data_AF-T1A2L4-F1
#
_entry.id   AF-T1A2L4-F1
#
_cell.length_a   1.000
_cell.length_b   1.000
_cell.length_c   1.000
_cell.angle_alpha   90.00
_cell.angle_beta   90.00
_cell.angle_gamma   90.00
#
_symmetry.space_group_name_H-M   'P 1'
#
loop_
_entity.id
_entity.type
_entity.pdbx_description
1 polymer ?
#
loop_
_entity_poly.entity_id
_entity_poly.type
_entity_poly.pdbx_seq_one_letter_code
_entity_poly.pdbx_strand_id
1 'polypeptide(L)'
;MLCDLTTTLVREFPELAGEAGAHYAMIQGYQSPVVQALREAYLPKTAEGPLPGSALGALLSLALRVDLLAGYFLIGDKPSGQRDPFALRRAAQGIVGILDPGPHSASSQPTPGSPPLALETLFETALAGYPHTMHARGAIAALAAELYDFTLDRMRARHLE
;
A
#
# COMPACT_ATOMS: atom_id res chain seq x y z
N MET A 1 -2.85 12.70 3.40
CA MET A 1 -3.87 12.16 4.33
C MET A 1 -5.16 11.98 3.54
N LEU A 2 -5.77 10.79 3.49
CA LEU A 2 -7.02 10.61 2.74
C LEU A 2 -8.15 11.46 3.35
N CYS A 3 -9.03 11.99 2.50
CA CYS A 3 -10.15 12.85 2.88
C CYS A 3 -11.16 12.19 3.85
N ASP A 4 -11.12 10.87 4.03
CA ASP A 4 -12.07 10.12 4.85
C ASP A 4 -11.60 9.95 6.31
N LEU A 5 -10.29 9.92 6.55
CA LEU A 5 -9.66 9.81 7.87
C LEU A 5 -9.94 11.01 8.79
N THR A 6 -10.40 12.14 8.23
CA THR A 6 -10.80 13.33 9.00
C THR A 6 -12.26 13.29 9.44
N THR A 7 -13.02 12.27 9.06
CA THR A 7 -14.43 12.15 9.43
C THR A 7 -14.62 11.21 10.62
N THR A 8 -15.53 11.57 11.53
CA THR A 8 -15.89 10.69 12.65
C THR A 8 -16.41 9.34 12.17
N LEU A 9 -17.01 9.30 10.97
CA LEU A 9 -17.59 8.10 10.35
C LEU A 9 -16.56 6.97 10.17
N VAL A 10 -15.36 7.25 9.68
CA VAL A 10 -14.33 6.20 9.48
C VAL A 10 -13.74 5.72 10.79
N ARG A 11 -13.71 6.58 11.83
CA ARG A 11 -13.27 6.17 13.16
C ARG A 11 -14.25 5.19 13.81
N GLU A 12 -15.55 5.34 13.53
CA GLU A 12 -16.60 4.46 14.03
C GLU A 12 -16.79 3.21 13.16
N PHE A 13 -16.53 3.31 11.86
CA PHE A 13 -16.69 2.23 10.88
C PHE A 13 -15.46 2.13 9.94
N PRO A 14 -14.35 1.53 10.40
CA PRO A 14 -13.12 1.40 9.61
C PRO A 14 -13.32 0.68 8.26
N GLU A 15 -14.33 -0.19 8.18
CA GLU A 15 -14.70 -0.93 6.97
C GLU A 15 -15.18 -0.04 5.81
N LEU A 16 -15.66 1.16 6.13
CA LEU A 16 -16.12 2.18 5.17
C LEU A 16 -14.97 3.03 4.61
N ALA A 17 -13.74 2.83 5.08
CA ALA A 17 -12.57 3.50 4.52
C ALA A 17 -12.46 3.23 3.01
N GLY A 18 -12.17 4.28 2.24
CA GLY A 18 -12.15 4.26 0.76
C GLY A 18 -13.52 4.47 0.13
N GLU A 19 -14.56 3.80 0.62
CA GLU A 19 -15.94 3.98 0.18
C GLU A 19 -16.48 5.37 0.55
N ALA A 20 -16.28 5.78 1.81
CA ALA A 20 -16.63 7.12 2.27
C ALA A 20 -15.85 8.20 1.48
N GLY A 21 -14.54 8.00 1.29
CA GLY A 21 -13.68 8.92 0.54
C GLY A 21 -14.12 9.08 -0.92
N ALA A 22 -14.44 7.97 -1.59
CA ALA A 22 -14.98 7.97 -2.94
C ALA A 22 -16.33 8.70 -3.01
N HIS A 23 -17.20 8.49 -2.02
CA HIS A 23 -18.50 9.17 -1.99
C HIS A 23 -18.34 10.68 -1.81
N TYR A 24 -17.45 11.13 -0.93
CA TYR A 24 -17.16 12.56 -0.78
C TYR A 24 -16.56 13.17 -2.04
N ALA A 25 -15.62 12.48 -2.70
CA ALA A 25 -15.04 12.94 -3.95
C ALA A 25 -16.10 13.05 -5.07
N MET A 26 -17.04 12.11 -5.11
CA MET A 26 -18.16 12.16 -6.06
C MET A 26 -19.05 13.40 -5.83
N ILE A 27 -19.42 13.68 -4.58
CA ILE A 27 -20.24 14.86 -4.23
C ILE A 27 -19.50 16.16 -4.57
N GLN A 28 -18.18 16.20 -4.41
CA GLN A 28 -17.34 17.34 -4.73
C GLN A 28 -17.05 17.50 -6.23
N GLY A 29 -17.56 16.61 -7.10
CA GLY A 29 -17.42 16.71 -8.54
C GLY A 29 -16.07 16.25 -9.09
N TYR A 30 -15.32 15.43 -8.36
CA TYR A 30 -14.09 14.83 -8.89
C TYR A 30 -14.39 13.84 -10.03
N GLN A 31 -13.42 13.68 -10.92
CA GLN A 31 -13.55 12.80 -12.09
C GLN A 31 -13.67 11.32 -11.69
N SER A 32 -14.38 10.55 -12.51
CA SER A 32 -14.63 9.12 -12.28
C SER A 32 -13.37 8.29 -11.97
N PRO A 33 -12.21 8.47 -12.64
CA PRO A 33 -10.99 7.74 -12.30
C PRO A 33 -10.48 8.00 -10.88
N VAL A 34 -10.62 9.25 -10.39
CA VAL A 34 -10.21 9.63 -9.03
C VAL A 34 -11.14 9.00 -8.00
N VAL A 35 -12.45 9.06 -8.23
CA VAL A 35 -13.46 8.43 -7.37
C VAL A 35 -13.23 6.91 -7.28
N GLN A 36 -12.93 6.27 -8.41
CA GLN A 36 -12.61 4.84 -8.46
C GLN A 36 -11.32 4.53 -7.69
N ALA A 37 -10.26 5.31 -7.89
CA ALA A 37 -9.01 5.10 -7.18
C ALA A 37 -9.17 5.21 -5.65
N LEU A 38 -9.94 6.20 -5.17
CA LEU A 38 -10.23 6.35 -3.74
C LEU A 38 -10.99 5.15 -3.17
N ARG A 39 -11.93 4.60 -3.94
CA ARG A 39 -12.68 3.39 -3.56
C ARG A 39 -11.77 2.17 -3.43
N GLU A 40 -10.82 2.05 -4.35
CA GLU A 40 -9.89 0.92 -4.44
C GLU A 40 -8.65 1.07 -3.54
N ALA A 41 -8.42 2.24 -2.95
CA ALA A 41 -7.19 2.58 -2.22
C ALA A 41 -6.83 1.59 -1.10
N TYR A 42 -7.83 1.01 -0.43
CA TYR A 42 -7.62 0.05 0.66
C TYR A 42 -7.64 -1.41 0.19
N LEU A 43 -7.79 -1.69 -1.11
CA LEU A 43 -7.69 -3.04 -1.67
C LEU A 43 -6.22 -3.45 -1.90
N PRO A 44 -5.85 -4.72 -1.68
CA PRO A 44 -6.68 -5.78 -1.13
C PRO A 44 -6.80 -5.68 0.40
N LYS A 45 -7.99 -5.99 0.93
CA LYS A 45 -8.25 -6.01 2.38
C LYS A 45 -7.75 -7.30 3.05
N THR A 46 -7.67 -8.40 2.30
CA THR A 46 -7.20 -9.73 2.74
C THR A 46 -6.21 -10.29 1.71
N ALA A 47 -5.41 -11.29 2.07
CA ALA A 47 -4.39 -11.86 1.18
C ALA A 47 -4.98 -12.46 -0.12
N GLU A 48 -6.20 -13.01 -0.04
CA GLU A 48 -6.97 -13.56 -1.16
C GLU A 48 -8.08 -12.61 -1.64
N GLY A 49 -8.08 -11.38 -1.15
CA GLY A 49 -9.11 -10.40 -1.46
C GLY A 49 -8.98 -9.83 -2.87
N PRO A 50 -10.02 -9.10 -3.33
CA PRO A 50 -9.96 -8.45 -4.63
C PRO A 50 -8.83 -7.42 -4.66
N LEU A 51 -8.08 -7.41 -5.76
CA LEU A 51 -7.08 -6.40 -6.05
C LEU A 51 -7.73 -5.14 -6.65
N PRO A 52 -7.09 -3.97 -6.57
CA PRO A 52 -7.50 -2.79 -7.33
C PRO A 52 -7.63 -3.12 -8.82
N GLY A 53 -8.79 -2.79 -9.41
CA GLY A 53 -9.05 -3.06 -10.82
C GLY A 53 -8.52 -1.97 -11.76
N SER A 54 -8.31 -0.76 -11.24
CA SER A 54 -7.77 0.37 -12.00
C SER A 54 -6.29 0.59 -11.73
N ALA A 55 -5.55 1.06 -12.75
CA ALA A 55 -4.14 1.41 -12.59
C ALA A 55 -3.92 2.52 -11.55
N LEU A 56 -4.81 3.51 -11.49
CA LEU A 56 -4.74 4.60 -10.51
C LEU A 56 -5.04 4.11 -9.08
N GLY A 57 -6.01 3.20 -8.93
CA GLY A 57 -6.31 2.56 -7.65
C GLY A 57 -5.16 1.68 -7.16
N ALA A 58 -4.54 0.91 -8.06
CA ALA A 58 -3.35 0.11 -7.75
C ALA A 58 -2.19 0.98 -7.28
N LEU A 59 -1.89 2.07 -7.99
CA LEU A 59 -0.82 3.00 -7.63
C LEU A 59 -1.09 3.68 -6.28
N LEU A 60 -2.31 4.16 -6.06
CA LEU A 60 -2.69 4.79 -4.78
C LEU A 60 -2.62 3.79 -3.62
N SER A 61 -3.09 2.56 -3.84
CA SER A 61 -3.03 1.48 -2.85
C SER A 61 -1.59 1.08 -2.49
N LEU A 62 -0.71 1.00 -3.49
CA LEU A 62 0.72 0.77 -3.28
C LEU A 62 1.35 1.90 -2.47
N ALA A 63 1.11 3.16 -2.87
CA ALA A 63 1.66 4.31 -2.18
C ALA A 63 1.28 4.33 -0.69
N LEU A 64 0.02 4.02 -0.36
CA LEU A 64 -0.43 3.97 1.03
C LEU A 64 0.26 2.88 1.86
N ARG A 65 0.42 1.70 1.28
CA ARG A 65 1.05 0.56 1.98
C ARG A 65 2.55 0.77 2.13
N VAL A 66 3.21 1.31 1.11
CA VAL A 66 4.63 1.65 1.15
C VAL A 66 4.87 2.75 2.20
N ASP A 67 4.05 3.79 2.23
CA ASP A 67 4.16 4.87 3.22
C ASP A 67 3.94 4.35 4.65
N LEU A 68 2.94 3.49 4.85
CA LEU A 68 2.71 2.82 6.14
C LEU A 68 3.95 2.05 6.59
N LEU A 69 4.49 1.18 5.73
CA LEU A 69 5.66 0.39 6.08
C LEU A 69 6.88 1.28 6.34
N ALA A 70 7.14 2.26 5.47
CA ALA A 70 8.24 3.20 5.61
C ALA A 70 8.17 3.95 6.94
N GLY A 71 7.01 4.53 7.28
CA GLY A 71 6.81 5.28 8.52
C GLY A 71 7.03 4.44 9.78
N TYR A 72 6.45 3.24 9.85
CA TYR A 72 6.59 2.37 11.03
C TYR A 72 8.01 1.80 11.18
N PHE A 73 8.66 1.42 10.08
CA PHE A 73 10.05 0.95 10.11
C PHE A 73 11.01 2.07 10.52
N LEU A 74 10.73 3.31 10.08
CA LEU A 74 11.54 4.49 10.40
C LEU A 74 11.52 4.84 11.88
N ILE A 75 10.40 4.65 12.57
CA ILE A 75 10.29 4.85 14.03
C ILE A 75 10.70 3.61 14.85
N GLY A 76 11.11 2.52 14.17
CA GLY A 76 11.55 1.28 14.81
C GLY A 76 10.42 0.38 15.34
N ASP A 77 9.15 0.72 15.06
CA ASP A 77 7.98 -0.05 15.51
C ASP A 77 7.64 -1.16 14.51
N LYS A 78 8.54 -2.14 14.49
CA LYS A 78 8.53 -3.28 13.56
C LYS A 78 7.71 -4.44 14.17
N PRO A 79 7.04 -5.25 13.34
CA PRO A 79 6.25 -6.37 13.84
C PRO A 79 7.15 -7.44 14.45
N SER A 80 7.07 -7.64 15.77
CA SER A 80 7.89 -8.61 16.52
C SER A 80 7.09 -9.83 16.99
N GLY A 81 7.65 -11.03 16.79
CA GLY A 81 7.02 -12.29 17.20
C GLY A 81 5.68 -12.56 16.52
N GLN A 82 4.62 -12.79 17.29
CA GLN A 82 3.25 -12.96 16.76
C GLN A 82 2.45 -11.66 16.67
N ARG A 83 2.94 -10.53 17.22
CA ARG A 83 2.17 -9.29 17.27
C ARG A 83 2.37 -8.48 16.00
N ASP A 84 1.26 -8.05 15.41
CA ASP A 84 1.22 -7.11 14.30
C ASP A 84 0.07 -6.11 14.51
N PRO A 85 0.20 -5.17 15.48
CA PRO A 85 -0.89 -4.28 15.88
C PRO A 85 -1.33 -3.32 14.76
N PHE A 86 -0.43 -3.02 13.83
CA PHE A 86 -0.68 -2.09 12.71
C PHE A 86 -0.87 -2.79 11.37
N ALA A 87 -1.02 -4.13 11.39
CA ALA A 87 -1.23 -4.94 10.20
C ALA A 87 -0.14 -4.75 9.10
N LEU A 88 1.12 -4.51 9.50
CA LEU A 88 2.25 -4.29 8.60
C LEU A 88 2.54 -5.52 7.74
N ARG A 89 2.30 -6.73 8.26
CA ARG A 89 2.46 -7.97 7.48
C ARG A 89 1.41 -8.05 6.38
N ARG A 90 0.17 -7.68 6.69
CA ARG A 90 -0.92 -7.61 5.72
C ARG A 90 -0.68 -6.51 4.67
N ALA A 91 -0.13 -5.37 5.08
CA ALA A 91 0.25 -4.30 4.15
C ALA A 91 1.31 -4.79 3.15
N ALA A 92 2.36 -5.46 3.62
CA ALA A 92 3.38 -6.07 2.78
C ALA A 92 2.80 -7.13 1.83
N GLN A 93 1.92 -8.01 2.31
CA GLN A 93 1.22 -8.98 1.45
C GLN A 93 0.36 -8.30 0.38
N GLY A 94 -0.28 -7.17 0.72
CA GLY A 94 -1.05 -6.38 -0.24
C GLY A 94 -0.16 -5.77 -1.34
N ILE A 95 1.04 -5.29 -1.00
CA ILE A 95 2.02 -4.82 -2.00
C ILE A 95 2.38 -5.95 -2.95
N VAL A 96 2.71 -7.13 -2.40
CA VAL A 96 3.03 -8.33 -3.19
C VAL A 96 1.89 -8.69 -4.11
N GLY A 97 0.66 -8.76 -3.62
CA GLY A 97 -0.49 -9.12 -4.44
C GLY A 97 -0.79 -8.13 -5.57
N ILE A 98 -0.46 -6.84 -5.39
CA ILE A 98 -0.65 -5.83 -6.44
C ILE A 98 0.47 -5.91 -7.50
N LEU A 99 1.72 -6.15 -7.09
CA LEU A 99 2.88 -6.22 -8.00
C LEU A 99 2.98 -7.57 -8.72
N ASP A 100 2.60 -8.66 -8.05
CA ASP A 100 2.56 -10.01 -8.58
C ASP A 100 1.19 -10.66 -8.31
N PRO A 101 0.18 -10.40 -9.15
CA PRO A 101 -1.18 -10.87 -8.94
C PRO A 101 -1.32 -12.40 -9.03
N GLY A 102 -0.29 -13.15 -9.45
CA GLY A 102 -0.33 -14.60 -9.64
C GLY A 102 -1.24 -15.08 -10.78
N PRO A 103 -1.31 -16.41 -11.03
CA PRO A 103 -2.02 -16.98 -12.18
C PRO A 103 -3.56 -16.94 -12.09
N HIS A 104 -4.13 -16.63 -10.91
CA HIS A 104 -5.59 -16.61 -10.68
C HIS A 104 -6.23 -15.23 -10.90
N SER A 105 -5.45 -14.20 -11.25
CA SER A 105 -5.97 -12.88 -11.60
C SER A 105 -6.44 -12.85 -13.06
N ALA A 106 -7.59 -13.48 -13.31
CA ALA A 106 -8.20 -13.65 -14.63
C ALA A 106 -8.75 -12.33 -15.25
N SER A 107 -8.45 -11.15 -14.69
CA SER A 107 -8.82 -9.86 -15.27
C SER A 107 -7.64 -8.93 -15.55
N SER A 108 -6.40 -9.35 -15.30
CA SER A 108 -5.23 -8.50 -15.54
C SER A 108 -4.78 -8.56 -17.00
N GLN A 109 -5.51 -7.86 -17.88
CA GLN A 109 -4.85 -7.42 -19.11
C GLN A 109 -3.65 -6.54 -18.70
N PRO A 110 -2.44 -6.83 -19.21
CA PRO A 110 -1.30 -5.96 -18.99
C PRO A 110 -1.66 -4.59 -19.57
N THR A 111 -1.87 -3.62 -18.69
CA THR A 111 -2.15 -2.25 -19.13
C THR A 111 -0.84 -1.72 -19.74
N PRO A 112 -0.83 -1.33 -21.04
CA PRO A 112 0.37 -0.75 -21.63
C PRO A 112 0.65 0.57 -20.92
N GLY A 113 1.76 0.62 -20.16
CA GLY A 113 2.14 1.78 -19.38
C GLY A 113 2.21 1.57 -17.86
N SER A 114 2.12 0.33 -17.34
CA SER A 114 2.55 0.05 -15.97
C SER A 114 3.96 0.61 -15.78
N PRO A 115 4.16 1.59 -14.88
CA PRO A 115 5.49 2.13 -14.66
C PRO A 115 6.39 0.98 -14.16
N PRO A 116 7.66 0.89 -14.60
CA PRO A 116 8.61 -0.09 -14.10
C PRO A 116 9.00 0.32 -12.68
N LEU A 117 8.09 0.16 -11.72
CA LEU A 117 8.32 0.51 -10.33
C LEU A 117 9.03 -0.67 -9.69
N ALA A 118 10.37 -0.58 -9.66
CA ALA A 118 11.16 -1.42 -8.78
C ALA A 118 10.74 -1.12 -7.33
N LEU A 119 10.43 -2.17 -6.57
CA LEU A 119 9.97 -2.08 -5.18
C LEU A 119 10.98 -1.32 -4.30
N GLU A 120 12.27 -1.48 -4.59
CA GLU A 120 13.37 -0.76 -3.94
C GLU A 120 13.24 0.76 -4.14
N THR A 121 13.02 1.20 -5.38
CA THR A 121 12.83 2.63 -5.72
C THR A 121 11.60 3.21 -5.05
N LEU A 122 10.53 2.42 -4.86
CA LEU A 122 9.35 2.86 -4.12
C LEU A 122 9.66 3.14 -2.66
N PHE A 123 10.36 2.23 -1.98
CA PHE A 123 10.73 2.42 -0.58
C PHE A 123 11.73 3.58 -0.39
N GLU A 124 12.72 3.70 -1.27
CA GLU A 124 13.66 4.83 -1.26
C GLU A 124 12.92 6.16 -1.42
N THR A 125 12.00 6.24 -2.38
CA THR A 125 11.22 7.46 -2.64
C THR A 125 10.33 7.81 -1.45
N ALA A 126 9.67 6.81 -0.84
CA ALA A 126 8.84 7.04 0.33
C ALA A 126 9.67 7.53 1.53
N LEU A 127 10.80 6.89 1.82
CA LEU A 127 11.69 7.28 2.92
C LEU A 127 12.32 8.67 2.70
N ALA A 128 12.65 9.04 1.46
CA ALA A 128 13.12 10.37 1.13
C ALA A 128 12.08 11.48 1.41
N GLY A 129 10.80 11.12 1.46
CA GLY A 129 9.70 12.03 1.82
C GLY A 129 9.63 12.41 3.30
N TYR A 130 10.42 11.78 4.18
CA TYR A 130 10.42 12.05 5.63
C TYR A 130 11.57 13.02 6.03
N PRO A 131 11.28 14.32 6.25
CA PRO A 131 12.30 15.36 6.37
C PRO A 131 13.12 15.37 7.67
N HIS A 132 12.74 14.62 8.71
CA HIS A 132 13.25 14.85 10.08
C HIS A 132 13.79 13.63 10.84
N THR A 133 13.78 12.43 10.26
CA THR A 133 14.05 11.20 11.05
C THR A 133 15.37 10.50 10.75
N MET A 134 16.03 10.68 9.59
CA MET A 134 17.42 10.25 9.38
C MET A 134 18.12 11.07 8.28
N HIS A 135 19.19 11.81 8.62
CA HIS A 135 19.94 12.64 7.65
C HIS A 135 21.09 11.91 6.93
N ALA A 136 21.37 10.64 7.26
CA ALA A 136 22.41 9.88 6.56
C ALA A 136 21.81 9.08 5.40
N ARG A 137 22.20 9.40 4.16
CA ARG A 137 21.80 8.65 2.94
C ARG A 137 22.03 7.14 3.06
N GLY A 138 23.06 6.72 3.80
CA GLY A 138 23.35 5.31 4.07
C GLY A 138 22.33 4.62 4.98
N ALA A 139 21.70 5.35 5.90
CA ALA A 139 20.69 4.80 6.80
C ALA A 139 19.34 4.60 6.08
N ILE A 140 18.99 5.49 5.14
CA ILE A 140 17.82 5.34 4.27
C ILE A 140 17.96 4.10 3.39
N ALA A 141 19.12 3.90 2.75
CA ALA A 141 19.37 2.75 1.89
C ALA A 141 19.32 1.42 2.67
N ALA A 142 19.89 1.38 3.88
CA ALA A 142 19.83 0.19 4.73
C ALA A 142 18.40 -0.15 5.15
N LEU A 143 17.58 0.85 5.48
CA LEU A 143 16.18 0.65 5.85
C LEU A 143 15.32 0.23 4.65
N ALA A 144 15.58 0.80 3.47
CA ALA A 144 14.93 0.39 2.23
C ALA A 144 15.23 -1.08 1.89
N ALA A 145 16.48 -1.52 2.07
CA ALA A 145 16.86 -2.92 1.91
C ALA A 145 16.13 -3.83 2.91
N GLU A 146 16.04 -3.43 4.18
CA GLU A 146 15.28 -4.17 5.20
C GLU A 146 13.78 -4.29 4.85
N LEU A 147 13.17 -3.23 4.34
CA LEU A 147 11.79 -3.22 3.86
C LEU A 147 11.60 -4.11 2.64
N TYR A 148 12.56 -4.10 1.73
CA TYR A 148 12.58 -4.98 0.57
C TYR A 148 12.66 -6.45 1.00
N ASP A 149 13.59 -6.82 1.87
CA ASP A 149 13.69 -8.20 2.39
C ASP A 149 12.42 -8.61 3.12
N PHE A 150 11.87 -7.72 3.96
CA PHE A 150 10.60 -7.95 4.66
C PHE A 150 9.44 -8.21 3.68
N THR A 151 9.37 -7.50 2.57
CA THR A 151 8.31 -7.72 1.57
C THR A 151 8.58 -8.97 0.72
N LEU A 152 9.83 -9.22 0.34
CA LEU A 152 10.24 -10.35 -0.50
C LEU A 152 10.08 -11.70 0.21
N ASP A 153 10.39 -11.79 1.50
CA ASP A 153 10.17 -13.01 2.30
C ASP A 153 8.71 -13.48 2.24
N ARG A 154 7.78 -12.53 2.09
CA ARG A 154 6.34 -12.82 1.94
C ARG A 154 5.95 -13.23 0.53
N MET A 155 6.68 -12.78 -0.50
CA MET A 155 6.54 -13.32 -1.86
C MET A 155 6.95 -14.78 -1.89
N ARG A 156 8.11 -15.10 -1.30
CA ARG A 156 8.66 -16.47 -1.28
C ARG A 156 7.76 -17.44 -0.54
N ALA A 157 7.15 -17.02 0.57
CA ALA A 157 6.19 -17.84 1.32
C ALA A 157 4.95 -18.23 0.50
N ARG A 158 4.53 -17.43 -0.49
CA ARG A 158 3.36 -17.70 -1.33
C ARG A 158 3.60 -18.76 -2.42
N HIS A 159 4.85 -19.09 -2.73
CA HIS A 159 5.23 -20.08 -3.75
C HIS A 159 5.67 -21.44 -3.16
N LEU A 160 5.56 -21.62 -1.84
CA LEU A 160 5.94 -22.86 -1.15
C LEU A 160 4.74 -23.73 -0.75
N GLU A 161 3.52 -23.32 -1.12
CA GLU A 161 2.27 -24.09 -1.02
C GLU A 161 1.76 -24.43 -2.43
#